data_AF-A0A7S4HW61-F1
#
_entry.id   AF-A0A7S4HW61-F1
#
_cell.length_a   1.000
_cell.length_b   1.000
_cell.length_c   1.000
_cell.angle_alpha   90.00
_cell.angle_beta   90.00
_cell.angle_gamma   90.00
#
_symmetry.space_group_name_H-M   'P 1'
#
loop_
_entity.id
_entity.type
_entity.pdbx_description
1 polymer ?
#
loop_
_entity_poly.entity_id
_entity_poly.type
_entity_poly.pdbx_seq_one_letter_code
_entity_poly.pdbx_strand_id
1 'polypeptide(L)'
;ESLLFILFLLIFAVAASGYVLVTGWDDPNKSKYKLLVECSLIITSVVPPELPMELSLAVNTSLVALAKLGVFCTEPFRIPFCGKTQVCCFDKTGTLTDDKLILKGISVPDEGSAEVESLIEPQSASDWTHFSIAACNSLMFVDNELVGDPMEVAALKEMGWAPSKGDIMNRISGPKQKIRILHRFHFESALKRMC
;
A
#
# COMPACT_ATOMS: atom_id res chain seq x y z
N GLU A 1 19.17 1.24 23.40
CA GLU A 1 18.49 1.67 24.65
C GLU A 1 18.50 0.57 25.70
N SER A 2 17.98 -0.63 25.40
CA SER A 2 17.86 -1.73 26.37
C SER A 2 19.18 -2.17 27.03
N LEU A 3 20.30 -2.21 26.28
CA LEU A 3 21.61 -2.58 26.84
C LEU A 3 22.12 -1.54 27.84
N LEU A 4 21.94 -0.24 27.56
CA LEU A 4 22.32 0.84 28.48
C LEU A 4 21.47 0.80 29.75
N PHE A 5 20.18 0.50 29.63
CA PHE A 5 19.29 0.31 30.77
C PHE A 5 19.72 -0.88 31.64
N ILE A 6 20.05 -2.03 31.02
CA ILE A 6 20.57 -3.20 31.74
C ILE A 6 21.91 -2.90 32.42
N LEU A 7 22.83 -2.22 31.72
CA LEU A 7 24.12 -1.83 32.27
C LEU A 7 23.94 -0.90 33.49
N PHE A 8 23.04 0.08 33.39
CA PHE A 8 22.72 0.99 34.47
C PHE A 8 22.20 0.24 35.70
N LEU A 9 21.21 -0.66 35.52
CA LEU A 9 20.69 -1.49 36.60
C LEU A 9 21.75 -2.41 37.22
N LEU A 10 22.63 -2.97 36.39
CA LEU A 10 23.72 -3.86 36.83
C LEU A 10 24.74 -3.14 37.72
N ILE A 11 25.05 -1.87 37.44
CA ILE A 11 25.96 -1.06 38.29
C ILE A 11 25.39 -0.94 39.72
N PHE A 12 24.10 -0.64 39.86
CA PHE A 12 23.44 -0.58 41.17
C PHE A 12 23.40 -1.94 41.86
N ALA A 13 23.13 -3.01 41.10
CA ALA A 13 23.10 -4.38 41.61
C ALA A 13 24.46 -4.80 42.19
N VAL A 14 25.55 -4.52 41.48
CA VAL A 14 26.92 -4.85 41.91
C VAL A 14 27.33 -4.01 43.11
N ALA A 15 26.98 -2.72 43.15
CA ALA A 15 27.24 -1.88 44.31
C ALA A 15 26.51 -2.37 45.57
N ALA A 16 25.22 -2.70 45.45
CA ALA A 16 24.42 -3.23 46.56
C ALA A 16 24.91 -4.61 47.02
N SER A 17 25.20 -5.52 46.07
CA SER A 17 25.77 -6.84 46.35
C SER A 17 27.13 -6.75 47.04
N GLY A 18 28.01 -5.85 46.56
CA GLY A 18 29.31 -5.58 47.18
C GLY A 18 29.20 -5.03 48.60
N TYR A 19 28.26 -4.13 48.86
CA TYR A 19 28.02 -3.60 50.21
C TYR A 19 27.54 -4.70 51.18
N VAL A 20 26.60 -5.55 50.76
CA VAL A 20 26.12 -6.69 51.55
C VAL A 20 27.22 -7.72 51.80
N LEU A 21 28.08 -7.94 50.80
CA LEU A 21 29.21 -8.85 50.91
C LEU A 21 30.24 -8.37 51.94
N VAL A 22 30.62 -7.09 51.90
CA VAL A 22 31.58 -6.50 52.85
C VAL A 22 31.01 -6.49 54.26
N THR A 23 29.79 -5.99 54.44
CA THR A 23 29.17 -5.88 55.78
C THR A 23 28.87 -7.24 56.41
N GLY A 24 28.51 -8.25 55.62
CA GLY A 24 28.23 -9.58 56.15
C GLY A 24 29.47 -10.49 56.30
N TRP A 25 30.64 -10.11 55.76
CA TRP A 25 31.88 -10.86 55.96
C TRP A 25 32.42 -10.72 57.39
N ASP A 26 32.18 -9.57 58.02
CA ASP A 26 32.60 -9.27 59.39
C ASP A 26 31.64 -9.83 60.46
N ASP A 27 30.48 -10.37 60.07
CA ASP A 27 29.50 -10.96 60.99
C ASP A 27 29.79 -12.46 61.26
N PRO A 28 30.26 -12.86 62.46
CA PRO A 28 30.59 -14.26 62.78
C PRO A 28 29.36 -15.20 62.87
N ASN A 29 28.15 -14.65 62.90
CA ASN A 29 26.89 -15.40 62.98
C ASN A 29 26.27 -15.73 61.60
N LYS A 30 26.84 -15.25 60.48
CA LYS A 30 26.31 -15.52 59.14
C LYS A 30 27.10 -16.61 58.42
N SER A 31 26.36 -17.61 57.91
CA SER A 31 26.93 -18.63 57.02
C SER A 31 27.35 -18.01 55.69
N LYS A 32 28.61 -18.26 55.29
CA LYS A 32 29.16 -17.83 53.99
C LYS A 32 28.30 -18.29 52.80
N TYR A 33 27.68 -19.47 52.92
CA TYR A 33 26.77 -19.99 51.90
C TYR A 33 25.49 -19.14 51.77
N LYS A 34 24.89 -18.76 52.91
CA LYS A 34 23.69 -17.91 52.92
C LYS A 34 23.98 -16.53 52.32
N LEU A 35 25.16 -16.00 52.60
CA LEU A 35 25.61 -14.71 52.13
C LEU A 35 25.87 -14.68 50.61
N LEU A 36 26.44 -15.75 50.05
CA LEU A 36 26.55 -15.93 48.60
C LEU A 36 25.18 -16.06 47.91
N VAL A 37 24.22 -16.74 48.54
CA VAL A 37 22.84 -16.84 48.04
C VAL A 37 22.13 -15.49 48.10
N GLU A 38 22.30 -14.70 49.16
CA GLU A 38 21.75 -13.34 49.24
C GLU A 38 22.33 -12.42 48.15
N CYS A 39 23.65 -12.50 47.90
CA CYS A 39 24.31 -11.72 46.85
C CYS A 39 23.84 -12.10 45.45
N SER A 40 23.65 -13.40 45.17
CA SER A 40 23.14 -13.85 43.86
C SER A 40 21.67 -13.45 43.67
N LEU A 41 20.86 -13.49 44.74
CA LEU A 41 19.46 -13.11 44.71
C LEU A 41 19.29 -11.63 44.35
N ILE A 42 20.13 -10.74 44.90
CA ILE A 42 20.17 -9.30 44.55
C ILE A 42 20.46 -9.09 43.05
N ILE A 43 21.40 -9.86 42.48
CA ILE A 43 21.74 -9.72 41.06
C ILE A 43 20.60 -10.24 40.18
N THR A 44 19.99 -11.38 40.56
CA THR A 44 18.90 -11.98 39.78
C THR A 44 17.57 -11.22 39.89
N SER A 45 17.32 -10.50 40.99
CA SER A 45 16.06 -9.77 41.19
C SER A 45 15.99 -8.45 40.42
N VAL A 46 17.13 -7.96 39.94
CA VAL A 46 17.24 -6.67 39.23
C VAL A 46 16.64 -6.71 37.83
N VAL A 47 16.59 -7.89 37.20
CA VAL A 47 15.90 -8.10 35.93
C VAL A 47 14.59 -8.82 36.22
N PRO A 48 13.45 -8.11 36.29
CA PRO A 48 12.17 -8.77 36.49
C PRO A 48 11.86 -9.66 35.28
N PRO A 49 11.55 -10.95 35.49
CA PRO A 49 11.21 -11.87 34.40
C PRO A 49 9.91 -11.47 33.66
N GLU A 50 9.12 -10.56 34.22
CA GLU A 50 7.84 -10.08 33.69
C GLU A 50 8.00 -9.10 32.50
N LEU A 51 9.13 -8.37 32.43
CA LEU A 51 9.39 -7.35 31.39
C LEU A 51 9.22 -7.85 29.93
N PRO A 52 9.84 -8.97 29.51
CA PRO A 52 9.67 -9.49 28.14
C PRO A 52 8.25 -10.02 27.87
N MET A 53 7.55 -10.48 28.92
CA MET A 53 6.19 -10.98 28.81
C MET A 53 5.21 -9.85 28.51
N GLU A 54 5.37 -8.70 29.20
CA GLU A 54 4.53 -7.52 28.99
C GLU A 54 4.66 -6.97 27.56
N LEU A 55 5.89 -6.85 27.05
CA LEU A 55 6.14 -6.40 25.68
C LEU A 55 5.51 -7.35 24.65
N SER A 56 5.60 -8.66 24.90
CA SER A 56 5.01 -9.67 24.02
C SER A 56 3.47 -9.61 24.02
N LEU A 57 2.87 -9.42 25.19
CA LEU A 57 1.41 -9.28 25.33
C LEU A 57 0.90 -8.01 24.63
N ALA A 58 1.61 -6.89 24.78
CA ALA A 58 1.27 -5.64 24.12
C ALA A 58 1.29 -5.80 22.59
N VAL A 59 2.37 -6.37 22.05
CA VAL A 59 2.53 -6.60 20.59
C VAL A 59 1.46 -7.56 20.06
N ASN A 60 1.16 -8.64 20.78
CA ASN A 60 0.13 -9.60 20.36
C ASN A 60 -1.28 -8.99 20.38
N THR A 61 -1.58 -8.17 21.38
CA THR A 61 -2.85 -7.43 21.43
C THR A 61 -2.99 -6.48 20.24
N SER A 62 -1.91 -5.78 19.88
CA SER A 62 -1.88 -4.93 18.69
C SER A 62 -2.05 -5.71 17.39
N LEU A 63 -1.45 -6.90 17.27
CA LEU A 63 -1.63 -7.77 16.11
C LEU A 63 -3.10 -8.17 15.91
N VAL A 64 -3.77 -8.60 16.98
CA VAL A 64 -5.18 -8.99 16.92
C VAL A 64 -6.06 -7.78 16.54
N ALA A 65 -5.75 -6.59 17.05
CA ALA A 65 -6.46 -5.37 16.67
C ALA A 65 -6.25 -5.00 15.19
N LEU A 66 -5.02 -5.09 14.68
CA LEU A 66 -4.69 -4.81 13.27
C LEU A 66 -5.32 -5.83 12.32
N ALA A 67 -5.33 -7.11 12.70
CA ALA A 67 -5.95 -8.18 11.90
C ALA A 67 -7.47 -7.96 11.73
N LYS A 68 -8.16 -7.42 12.74
CA LYS A 68 -9.58 -7.05 12.64
C LYS A 68 -9.83 -5.91 11.65
N LEU A 69 -8.81 -5.10 11.35
CA LEU A 69 -8.83 -4.04 10.34
C LEU A 69 -8.36 -4.51 8.96
N GLY A 70 -8.07 -5.82 8.80
CA GLY A 70 -7.54 -6.38 7.56
C GLY A 70 -6.04 -6.08 7.32
N VAL A 71 -5.33 -5.59 8.34
CA VAL A 71 -3.89 -5.31 8.25
C VAL A 71 -3.12 -6.48 8.86
N PHE A 72 -2.38 -7.21 8.02
CA PHE A 72 -1.62 -8.38 8.43
C PHE A 72 -0.12 -8.05 8.50
N CYS A 73 0.49 -8.29 9.66
CA CYS A 73 1.91 -8.02 9.89
C CYS A 73 2.72 -9.32 9.86
N THR A 74 3.82 -9.33 9.11
CA THR A 74 4.79 -10.44 9.10
C THR A 74 5.86 -10.31 10.19
N GLU A 75 6.20 -9.07 10.55
CA GLU A 75 7.22 -8.75 11.57
C GLU A 75 6.59 -7.93 12.71
N PRO A 76 6.13 -8.58 13.79
CA PRO A 76 5.31 -7.93 14.82
C PRO A 76 6.09 -6.96 15.70
N PHE A 77 7.39 -7.17 15.88
CA PHE A 77 8.26 -6.27 16.62
C PHE A 77 8.46 -4.92 15.92
N ARG A 78 8.03 -4.75 14.67
CA ARG A 78 8.05 -3.44 13.98
C ARG A 78 6.90 -2.53 14.37
N ILE A 79 5.82 -3.06 14.93
CA ILE A 79 4.60 -2.29 15.24
C ILE A 79 4.89 -1.07 16.15
N PRO A 80 5.69 -1.18 17.23
CA PRO A 80 6.00 -0.03 18.08
C PRO A 80 6.82 1.06 17.38
N PHE A 81 7.56 0.74 16.32
CA PHE A 81 8.35 1.73 15.58
C PHE A 81 7.46 2.69 14.78
N CYS A 82 6.27 2.24 14.35
CA CYS A 82 5.32 3.09 13.63
C CYS A 82 4.90 4.33 14.45
N GLY A 83 4.89 4.25 15.78
CA GLY A 83 4.59 5.40 16.65
C GLY A 83 5.70 6.46 16.70
N LYS A 84 6.90 6.14 16.21
CA LYS A 84 8.05 7.06 16.15
C LYS A 84 8.30 7.62 14.75
N THR A 85 7.49 7.27 13.76
CA THR A 85 7.66 7.71 12.37
C THR A 85 7.34 9.20 12.22
N GLN A 86 8.23 9.96 11.58
CA GLN A 86 8.06 11.40 11.34
C GLN A 86 7.75 11.75 9.87
N VAL A 87 8.07 10.85 8.94
CA VAL A 87 7.91 11.07 7.49
C VAL A 87 7.17 9.88 6.90
N CYS A 88 6.10 10.17 6.14
CA CYS A 88 5.33 9.17 5.40
C CYS A 88 5.55 9.38 3.90
N CYS A 89 6.20 8.42 3.26
CA CYS A 89 6.36 8.41 1.80
C CYS A 89 5.20 7.62 1.20
N PHE A 90 4.51 8.22 0.22
CA PHE A 90 3.45 7.56 -0.53
C PHE A 90 3.95 7.29 -1.95
N ASP A 91 3.76 6.06 -2.41
CA ASP A 91 3.88 5.75 -3.83
C ASP A 91 2.62 6.24 -4.56
N LYS A 92 2.72 6.59 -5.84
CA LYS A 92 1.59 7.11 -6.61
C LYS A 92 0.76 5.98 -7.19
N THR A 93 1.34 5.21 -8.10
CA THR A 93 0.61 4.23 -8.91
C THR A 93 0.36 2.95 -8.11
N GLY A 94 -0.89 2.51 -8.03
CA GLY A 94 -1.27 1.35 -7.21
C GLY A 94 -1.37 1.63 -5.72
N THR A 95 -1.19 2.88 -5.27
CA THR A 95 -1.37 3.31 -3.87
C THR A 95 -2.29 4.53 -3.77
N LEU A 96 -1.89 5.69 -4.33
CA LEU A 96 -2.73 6.88 -4.34
C LEU A 96 -3.72 6.88 -5.52
N THR A 97 -3.31 6.31 -6.65
CA THR A 97 -4.17 6.13 -7.83
C THR A 97 -4.30 4.65 -8.15
N ASP A 98 -5.48 4.27 -8.65
CA ASP A 98 -5.65 2.95 -9.26
C ASP A 98 -4.74 2.83 -10.50
N ASP A 99 -4.40 1.60 -10.89
CA ASP A 99 -3.61 1.34 -12.11
C ASP A 99 -4.47 1.41 -13.39
N LYS A 100 -5.79 1.53 -13.22
CA LYS A 100 -6.76 1.60 -14.30
C LYS A 100 -6.88 3.00 -14.86
N LEU A 101 -6.87 3.07 -16.19
CA LEU A 101 -7.21 4.29 -16.92
C LEU A 101 -8.73 4.42 -17.03
N ILE A 102 -9.23 5.63 -16.77
CA ILE A 102 -10.63 6.00 -16.94
C ILE A 102 -10.73 7.21 -17.86
N LEU A 103 -11.72 7.21 -18.77
CA LEU A 103 -11.98 8.37 -19.62
C LEU A 103 -12.73 9.42 -18.78
N LYS A 104 -12.04 10.50 -18.42
CA LYS A 104 -12.64 11.56 -17.59
C LYS A 104 -13.66 12.42 -18.35
N GLY A 105 -13.46 12.62 -19.64
CA GLY A 105 -14.31 13.45 -20.48
C GLY A 105 -13.63 13.82 -21.79
N ILE A 106 -14.40 14.49 -22.66
CA ILE A 106 -13.96 14.91 -23.98
C ILE A 106 -13.81 16.43 -23.96
N SER A 107 -12.66 16.92 -24.40
CA SER A 107 -12.47 18.33 -24.70
C SER A 107 -12.53 18.53 -26.21
N VAL A 108 -13.39 19.45 -26.63
CA VAL A 108 -13.43 19.92 -28.02
C VAL A 108 -12.82 21.31 -27.99
N PRO A 109 -11.63 21.53 -28.60
CA PRO A 109 -11.04 22.85 -28.66
C PRO A 109 -11.92 23.77 -29.51
N ASP A 110 -12.22 24.96 -29.02
CA ASP A 110 -12.81 26.02 -29.83
C ASP A 110 -11.76 26.58 -30.80
N GLU A 111 -12.21 27.13 -31.93
CA GLU A 111 -11.34 27.76 -32.94
C GLU A 111 -10.63 29.00 -32.35
N GLY A 112 -9.52 28.80 -31.63
CA GLY A 112 -8.65 29.88 -31.15
C GLY A 112 -8.11 29.75 -29.73
N SER A 113 -8.65 28.86 -28.89
CA SER A 113 -8.15 28.61 -27.53
C SER A 113 -7.68 27.17 -27.38
N ALA A 114 -6.39 27.00 -27.07
CA ALA A 114 -5.81 25.69 -26.75
C ALA A 114 -6.08 25.26 -25.28
N GLU A 115 -6.84 26.07 -24.54
CA GLU A 115 -7.13 25.82 -23.13
C GLU A 115 -8.34 24.90 -22.99
N VAL A 116 -8.15 23.79 -22.28
CA VAL A 116 -9.21 22.85 -21.91
C VAL A 116 -10.02 23.46 -20.76
N GLU A 117 -10.93 24.38 -21.09
CA GLU A 117 -11.75 25.06 -20.08
C GLU A 117 -12.90 24.19 -19.55
N SER A 118 -13.39 23.23 -20.36
CA SER A 118 -14.47 22.33 -19.96
C SER A 118 -14.31 20.93 -20.54
N LEU A 119 -14.70 19.93 -19.74
CA LEU A 119 -14.81 18.55 -20.17
C LEU A 119 -16.29 18.23 -20.38
N ILE A 120 -16.61 17.73 -21.56
CA ILE A 120 -17.93 17.20 -21.89
C ILE A 120 -17.99 15.75 -21.41
N GLU A 121 -19.12 15.36 -20.83
CA GLU A 121 -19.34 13.98 -20.45
C GLU A 121 -19.30 13.07 -21.69
N PRO A 122 -18.69 11.86 -21.60
CA PRO A 122 -18.55 10.94 -22.73
C PRO A 122 -19.85 10.66 -23.49
N GLN A 123 -21.00 10.62 -22.80
CA GLN A 123 -22.30 10.31 -23.40
C GLN A 123 -22.96 11.49 -24.12
N SER A 124 -22.58 12.72 -23.76
CA SER A 124 -23.11 13.96 -24.34
C SER A 124 -22.28 14.45 -25.52
N ALA A 125 -21.21 13.74 -25.88
CA ALA A 125 -20.38 14.07 -27.02
C ALA A 125 -21.14 13.93 -28.34
N SER A 126 -20.64 14.64 -29.36
CA SER A 126 -21.22 14.58 -30.70
C SER A 126 -21.19 13.15 -31.27
N ASP A 127 -22.16 12.81 -32.13
CA ASP A 127 -22.18 11.53 -32.83
C ASP A 127 -20.88 11.29 -33.62
N TRP A 128 -20.30 12.34 -34.21
CA TRP A 128 -19.02 12.27 -34.91
C TRP A 128 -17.86 11.88 -33.99
N THR A 129 -17.86 12.37 -32.74
CA THR A 129 -16.86 11.97 -31.75
C THR A 129 -17.02 10.51 -31.35
N HIS A 130 -18.26 10.06 -31.11
CA HIS A 130 -18.57 8.66 -30.84
C HIS A 130 -18.11 7.76 -31.99
N PHE A 131 -18.40 8.13 -33.23
CA PHE A 131 -17.99 7.37 -34.41
C PHE A 131 -16.48 7.33 -34.58
N SER A 132 -15.79 8.44 -34.33
CA SER A 132 -14.34 8.52 -34.47
C SER A 132 -13.62 7.57 -33.49
N ILE A 133 -14.01 7.56 -32.21
CA ILE A 133 -13.43 6.65 -31.21
C ILE A 133 -13.79 5.18 -31.51
N ALA A 134 -15.02 4.93 -31.94
CA ALA A 134 -15.47 3.57 -32.24
C ALA A 134 -14.88 3.00 -33.54
N ALA A 135 -14.51 3.83 -34.50
CA ALA A 135 -13.89 3.41 -35.76
C ALA A 135 -12.36 3.36 -35.69
N CYS A 136 -11.74 4.34 -35.03
CA CYS A 136 -10.28 4.45 -34.91
C CYS A 136 -9.80 3.82 -33.61
N ASN A 137 -9.74 2.49 -33.59
CA ASN A 137 -9.13 1.71 -32.50
C ASN A 137 -8.46 0.45 -33.07
N SER A 138 -7.43 -0.01 -32.35
CA SER A 138 -6.65 -1.20 -32.68
C SER A 138 -7.10 -2.45 -31.89
N LEU A 139 -8.25 -2.33 -31.19
CA LEU A 139 -8.79 -3.32 -30.28
C LEU A 139 -9.25 -4.59 -31.02
N MET A 140 -8.98 -5.73 -30.42
CA MET A 140 -9.45 -7.03 -30.88
C MET A 140 -10.39 -7.66 -29.87
N PHE A 141 -11.36 -8.44 -30.37
CA PHE A 141 -12.30 -9.18 -29.52
C PHE A 141 -11.91 -10.65 -29.51
N VAL A 142 -11.38 -11.12 -28.38
CA VAL A 142 -10.88 -12.49 -28.18
C VAL A 142 -11.48 -13.03 -26.90
N ASP A 143 -12.02 -14.26 -26.92
CA ASP A 143 -12.58 -14.94 -25.74
C ASP A 143 -13.62 -14.13 -24.94
N ASN A 144 -14.50 -13.43 -25.67
CA ASN A 144 -15.50 -12.51 -25.10
C ASN A 144 -14.95 -11.28 -24.37
N GLU A 145 -13.66 -10.98 -24.52
CA GLU A 145 -13.02 -9.79 -23.95
C GLU A 145 -12.40 -8.89 -25.03
N LEU A 146 -12.33 -7.61 -24.72
CA LEU A 146 -11.70 -6.59 -25.55
C LEU A 146 -10.22 -6.50 -25.15
N VAL A 147 -9.32 -6.84 -26.08
CA VAL A 147 -7.88 -6.91 -25.86
C VAL A 147 -7.18 -5.85 -26.72
N GLY A 148 -6.26 -5.10 -26.11
CA GLY A 148 -5.47 -4.06 -26.76
C GLY A 148 -4.90 -3.08 -25.75
N ASP A 149 -4.64 -1.85 -26.18
CA ASP A 149 -4.15 -0.78 -25.29
C ASP A 149 -5.19 -0.48 -24.18
N PRO A 150 -4.82 -0.54 -22.88
CA PRO A 150 -5.72 -0.20 -21.78
C PRO A 150 -6.42 1.16 -21.92
N MET A 151 -5.76 2.13 -22.54
CA MET A 151 -6.33 3.47 -22.79
C MET A 151 -7.47 3.42 -23.81
N GLU A 152 -7.29 2.69 -24.91
CA GLU A 152 -8.33 2.48 -25.93
C GLU A 152 -9.50 1.67 -25.37
N VAL A 153 -9.20 0.62 -24.59
CA VAL A 153 -10.21 -0.20 -23.91
C VAL A 153 -11.07 0.66 -22.98
N ALA A 154 -10.44 1.52 -22.17
CA ALA A 154 -11.13 2.42 -21.26
C ALA A 154 -12.01 3.43 -22.02
N ALA A 155 -11.47 4.09 -23.04
CA ALA A 155 -12.22 5.06 -23.83
C ALA A 155 -13.45 4.43 -24.50
N LEU A 156 -13.28 3.24 -25.10
CA LEU A 156 -14.35 2.57 -25.81
C LEU A 156 -15.48 2.11 -24.88
N LYS A 157 -15.13 1.57 -23.70
CA LYS A 157 -16.08 1.16 -22.66
C LYS A 157 -16.87 2.35 -22.10
N GLU A 158 -16.19 3.43 -21.72
CA GLU A 158 -16.82 4.64 -21.16
C GLU A 158 -17.71 5.38 -22.18
N MET A 159 -17.34 5.35 -23.45
CA MET A 159 -18.18 5.85 -24.55
C MET A 159 -19.39 4.95 -24.85
N GLY A 160 -19.50 3.79 -24.20
CA GLY A 160 -20.64 2.88 -24.29
C GLY A 160 -20.70 2.07 -25.57
N TRP A 161 -19.56 1.73 -26.17
CA TRP A 161 -19.47 0.89 -27.36
C TRP A 161 -19.00 -0.52 -26.99
N ALA A 162 -19.55 -1.52 -27.68
CA ALA A 162 -19.08 -2.90 -27.59
C ALA A 162 -18.86 -3.53 -28.96
N PRO A 163 -17.82 -4.38 -29.08
CA PRO A 163 -17.60 -5.18 -30.27
C PRO A 163 -18.66 -6.26 -30.41
N SER A 164 -18.91 -6.65 -31.65
CA SER A 164 -19.75 -7.76 -32.07
C SER A 164 -18.98 -8.57 -33.12
N LYS A 165 -19.45 -9.77 -33.43
CA LYS A 165 -18.77 -10.67 -34.38
C LYS A 165 -18.61 -9.97 -35.75
N GLY A 166 -17.40 -10.05 -36.31
CA GLY A 166 -17.08 -9.58 -37.66
C GLY A 166 -16.71 -8.10 -37.76
N ASP A 167 -15.88 -7.59 -36.85
CA ASP A 167 -15.37 -6.20 -36.84
C ASP A 167 -16.47 -5.13 -36.85
N ILE A 168 -17.52 -5.43 -36.10
CA ILE A 168 -18.68 -4.56 -35.94
C ILE A 168 -18.65 -3.99 -34.54
N MET A 169 -18.84 -2.68 -34.42
CA MET A 169 -19.03 -1.99 -33.15
C MET A 169 -20.48 -1.56 -33.02
N ASN A 170 -21.10 -1.89 -31.90
CA ASN A 170 -22.45 -1.49 -31.56
C ASN A 170 -22.43 -0.54 -30.37
N ARG A 171 -23.19 0.54 -30.46
CA ARG A 171 -23.40 1.44 -29.32
C ARG A 171 -24.45 0.82 -28.39
N ILE A 172 -24.07 0.59 -27.14
CA ILE A 172 -24.95 0.05 -26.09
C ILE A 172 -25.65 1.17 -25.33
N SER A 173 -24.91 2.26 -25.05
CA SER A 173 -25.43 3.40 -24.30
C SER A 173 -25.81 4.54 -25.24
N GLY A 174 -27.10 4.88 -25.33
CA GLY A 174 -27.61 5.96 -26.18
C GLY A 174 -28.37 5.47 -27.44
N PRO A 175 -28.44 6.29 -28.51
CA PRO A 175 -29.12 5.92 -29.75
C PRO A 175 -28.48 4.67 -30.39
N LYS A 176 -29.33 3.80 -30.94
CA LYS A 176 -28.88 2.56 -31.61
C LYS A 176 -28.06 2.91 -32.86
N GLN A 177 -26.75 2.82 -32.73
CA GLN A 177 -25.78 3.08 -33.78
C GLN A 177 -24.86 1.88 -33.96
N LYS A 178 -24.41 1.67 -35.21
CA LYS A 178 -23.57 0.53 -35.59
C LYS A 178 -22.53 0.97 -36.60
N ILE A 179 -21.29 0.55 -36.39
CA ILE A 179 -20.18 0.79 -37.31
C ILE A 179 -19.58 -0.56 -37.71
N ARG A 180 -19.17 -0.68 -38.97
CA ARG A 180 -18.37 -1.80 -39.45
C ARG A 180 -17.00 -1.27 -39.83
N ILE A 181 -15.96 -1.83 -39.25
CA ILE A 181 -14.58 -1.51 -39.57
C ILE A 181 -14.21 -2.33 -40.81
N LEU A 182 -13.81 -1.65 -41.88
CA LEU A 182 -13.43 -2.30 -43.14
C LEU A 182 -11.94 -2.66 -43.16
N HIS A 183 -11.12 -1.79 -42.60
CA HIS A 183 -9.67 -1.92 -42.53
C HIS A 183 -9.16 -1.16 -41.31
N ARG A 184 -8.09 -1.66 -40.69
CA ARG A 184 -7.36 -0.98 -39.61
C ARG A 184 -5.92 -0.83 -40.03
N PHE A 185 -5.34 0.34 -39.87
CA PHE A 185 -3.91 0.56 -40.01
C PHE A 185 -3.26 0.53 -38.64
N HIS A 186 -2.11 -0.13 -38.55
CA HIS A 186 -1.34 -0.19 -37.31
C HIS A 186 -0.81 1.19 -36.92
N PHE A 187 -0.67 1.42 -35.62
CA PHE A 187 -0.06 2.63 -35.10
C PHE A 187 1.38 2.78 -35.62
N GLU A 188 1.64 3.89 -36.30
CA GLU A 188 2.95 4.19 -36.86
C GLU A 188 3.73 5.09 -35.91
N SER A 189 4.73 4.52 -35.24
CA SER A 189 5.52 5.23 -34.21
C SER A 189 6.22 6.48 -34.73
N ALA A 190 6.67 6.48 -35.99
CA ALA A 190 7.34 7.61 -36.61
C ALA A 190 6.42 8.85 -36.76
N LEU A 191 5.13 8.60 -37.05
CA LEU A 191 4.12 9.66 -37.24
C LEU A 191 3.25 9.87 -36.00
N LYS A 192 3.35 8.99 -35.00
CA LYS A 192 2.55 8.97 -33.77
C LYS A 192 1.04 9.00 -34.03
N ARG A 193 0.57 8.26 -35.04
CA ARG A 193 -0.85 8.20 -35.43
C ARG A 193 -1.28 6.81 -35.85
N MET A 194 -2.58 6.56 -35.80
CA MET A 194 -3.26 5.38 -36.34
C MET A 194 -4.52 5.81 -37.09
N CYS A 195 -5.03 4.92 -37.95
CA CYS A 195 -6.21 5.17 -38.79
C CYS A 195 -6.98 3.90 -39.13
#